data_AF-A0A2L2YRJ5-F1
#
_entry.id   AF-A0A2L2YRJ5-F1
#
_cell.length_a   1.000
_cell.length_b   1.000
_cell.length_c   1.000
_cell.angle_alpha   90.00
_cell.angle_beta   90.00
_cell.angle_gamma   90.00
#
_symmetry.space_group_name_H-M   'P 1'
#
loop_
_entity.id
_entity.type
_entity.pdbx_description
1 polymer ?
#
loop_
_entity_poly.entity_id
_entity_poly.type
_entity_poly.pdbx_seq_one_letter_code
_entity_poly.pdbx_strand_id
1 'polypeptide(L)'
;WLDACLYYSENFKIVKSIVSSFDSEDAASIKIAQNVLASDKIEGNLAFIKSNFAIVSSTITSLEKQELELCDAINYIDVVS
;
A
#
# COMPACT_ATOMS: atom_id res chain seq x y z
N TRP A 1 -4.42 1.74 3.75
CA TRP A 1 -3.14 1.00 3.62
C TRP A 1 -2.84 0.60 2.18
N LEU A 2 -3.84 0.21 1.36
CA LEU A 2 -3.65 -0.05 -0.08
C LEU A 2 -3.05 1.15 -0.83
N ASP A 3 -3.53 2.36 -0.58
CA ASP A 3 -2.98 3.57 -1.22
C ASP A 3 -1.50 3.79 -0.88
N ALA A 4 -1.08 3.43 0.33
CA ALA A 4 0.33 3.46 0.70
C ALA A 4 1.14 2.45 -0.14
N CYS A 5 0.62 1.23 -0.34
CA CYS A 5 1.25 0.25 -1.23
C CYS A 5 1.36 0.77 -2.67
N LEU A 6 0.32 1.44 -3.19
CA LEU A 6 0.35 2.05 -4.52
C LEU A 6 1.41 3.15 -4.61
N TYR A 7 1.43 4.05 -3.63
CA TYR A 7 2.43 5.12 -3.53
C TYR A 7 3.86 4.56 -3.47
N TYR A 8 4.11 3.57 -2.61
CA TYR A 8 5.43 2.95 -2.48
C TYR A 8 5.80 2.16 -3.73
N SER A 9 4.85 1.53 -4.43
CA SER A 9 5.12 0.86 -5.72
C SER A 9 5.61 1.85 -6.77
N GLU A 10 5.05 3.06 -6.80
CA GLU A 10 5.42 4.11 -7.77
C GLU A 10 6.72 4.82 -7.42
N ASN A 11 6.98 5.01 -6.13
CA ASN A 11 8.08 5.83 -5.63
C ASN A 11 9.20 5.00 -4.97
N PHE A 12 9.19 3.67 -5.15
CA PHE A 12 10.01 2.73 -4.39
C PHE A 12 11.49 3.12 -4.37
N LYS A 13 12.06 3.39 -5.54
CA LYS A 13 13.48 3.72 -5.70
C LYS A 13 13.86 5.01 -4.97
N ILE A 14 13.00 6.03 -5.05
CA ILE A 14 13.23 7.33 -4.39
C ILE A 14 13.15 7.17 -2.88
N VAL A 15 12.09 6.51 -2.39
CA VAL A 15 11.90 6.23 -0.97
C VAL A 15 13.08 5.42 -0.41
N LYS A 16 13.48 4.35 -1.10
CA LYS A 16 14.65 3.54 -0.73
C LYS A 16 15.91 4.39 -0.64
N SER A 17 16.17 5.22 -1.64
CA SER A 17 17.35 6.11 -1.63
C SER A 17 17.36 7.07 -0.44
N ILE A 18 16.22 7.67 -0.10
CA ILE A 18 16.11 8.60 1.03
C ILE A 18 16.33 7.86 2.35
N VAL A 19 15.62 6.75 2.57
CA VAL A 19 15.72 5.98 3.82
C VAL A 19 17.12 5.39 4.01
N SER A 20 17.77 4.96 2.93
CA SER A 20 19.17 4.49 2.96
C SER A 20 20.20 5.59 3.26
N SER A 21 19.83 6.88 3.17
CA SER A 21 20.74 7.99 3.49
C SER A 21 20.79 8.34 4.99
N PHE A 22 19.86 7.82 5.78
CA PHE A 22 19.82 8.06 7.23
C PHE A 22 20.83 7.19 7.97
N ASP A 23 21.34 7.68 9.11
CA ASP A 23 22.19 6.89 10.00
C ASP A 23 21.38 5.76 10.64
N SER A 24 21.86 4.52 10.47
CA SER A 24 21.19 3.34 11.00
C SER A 24 21.23 3.24 12.53
N GLU A 25 22.13 3.96 13.18
CA GLU A 25 22.31 3.93 14.63
C GLU A 25 21.53 5.05 15.35
N ASP A 26 21.01 6.04 14.62
CA ASP A 26 20.18 7.13 15.19
C ASP A 26 18.86 6.61 15.79
N ALA A 27 18.25 5.58 15.18
CA ALA A 27 17.04 4.97 15.69
C ALA A 27 16.86 3.53 15.17
N ALA A 28 16.34 2.65 16.03
CA ALA A 28 16.01 1.28 15.65
C ALA A 28 15.03 1.19 14.46
N SER A 29 14.10 2.16 14.35
CA SER A 29 13.14 2.24 13.25
C SER A 29 13.79 2.50 11.90
N ILE A 30 14.86 3.30 11.85
CA ILE A 30 15.62 3.56 10.61
C ILE A 30 16.25 2.26 10.13
N LYS A 31 16.96 1.55 11.01
CA LYS A 31 17.60 0.27 10.71
C LYS A 31 16.60 -0.77 10.21
N ILE A 32 15.44 -0.87 10.85
CA ILE A 32 14.36 -1.77 10.42
C ILE A 32 13.85 -1.39 9.03
N ALA A 33 13.57 -0.10 8.78
CA ALA A 33 13.08 0.36 7.48
C ALA A 33 14.10 0.09 6.36
N GLN A 34 15.38 0.35 6.60
CA GLN A 34 16.45 0.05 5.66
C GLN A 34 16.51 -1.45 5.33
N ASN A 35 16.42 -2.33 6.34
CA ASN A 35 16.41 -3.77 6.13
C ASN A 35 15.20 -4.24 5.32
N VAL A 36 14.01 -3.68 5.58
CA VAL A 36 12.79 -4.00 4.82
C VAL A 36 12.92 -3.55 3.36
N LEU A 37 13.40 -2.33 3.11
CA LEU A 37 13.56 -1.77 1.76
C LEU A 37 14.73 -2.40 0.98
N ALA A 38 15.68 -3.04 1.68
CA ALA A 38 16.75 -3.82 1.07
C ALA A 38 16.28 -5.19 0.56
N SER A 39 15.12 -5.69 1.01
CA SER A 39 14.61 -6.99 0.56
C SER A 39 14.10 -6.95 -0.87
N ASP A 40 14.63 -7.83 -1.73
CA ASP A 40 14.16 -7.94 -3.13
C ASP A 40 12.69 -8.36 -3.26
N LYS A 41 12.11 -8.92 -2.19
CA LYS A 41 10.71 -9.32 -2.16
C LYS A 41 9.75 -8.13 -2.12
N ILE A 42 10.15 -7.01 -1.52
CA ILE A 42 9.21 -5.92 -1.25
C ILE A 42 8.79 -5.22 -2.54
N GLU A 43 9.71 -4.99 -3.47
CA GLU A 43 9.41 -4.35 -4.76
C GLU A 43 8.47 -5.23 -5.59
N GLY A 44 8.73 -6.53 -5.65
CA GLY A 44 7.87 -7.52 -6.30
C GLY A 44 6.47 -7.59 -5.68
N ASN A 45 6.37 -7.60 -4.35
CA ASN A 45 5.09 -7.60 -3.65
C ASN A 45 4.30 -6.31 -3.90
N LEU A 46 4.95 -5.14 -3.90
CA LEU A 46 4.31 -3.87 -4.20
C LEU A 46 3.79 -3.84 -5.65
N ALA A 47 4.57 -4.33 -6.61
CA ALA A 47 4.15 -4.44 -8.01
C ALA A 47 2.96 -5.40 -8.19
N PHE A 48 2.97 -6.54 -7.48
CA PHE A 48 1.86 -7.49 -7.47
C PHE A 48 0.58 -6.85 -6.91
N ILE A 49 0.68 -6.16 -5.77
CA ILE A 49 -0.45 -5.46 -5.15
C ILE A 49 -1.00 -4.41 -6.12
N LYS A 50 -0.14 -3.58 -6.70
CA LYS A 50 -0.55 -2.55 -7.67
C LYS A 50 -1.29 -3.16 -8.87
N SER A 51 -0.76 -4.25 -9.43
CA SER A 51 -1.32 -4.85 -10.65
C SER A 51 -2.69 -5.51 -10.41
N ASN A 52 -2.94 -6.04 -9.21
CA ASN A 52 -4.15 -6.84 -8.93
C ASN A 52 -5.19 -6.11 -8.05
N PHE A 53 -4.77 -5.14 -7.25
CA PHE A 53 -5.63 -4.53 -6.21
C PHE A 53 -5.76 -3.01 -6.32
N ALA A 54 -5.17 -2.36 -7.33
CA ALA A 54 -5.35 -0.92 -7.53
C ALA A 54 -6.83 -0.53 -7.70
N ILE A 55 -7.62 -1.35 -8.41
CA ILE A 55 -9.05 -1.11 -8.60
C ILE A 55 -9.84 -1.19 -7.29
N VAL A 56 -9.40 -2.04 -6.36
CA VAL A 56 -10.04 -2.22 -5.05
C VAL A 56 -9.95 -0.93 -4.22
N SER A 57 -8.77 -0.29 -4.19
CA SER A 57 -8.59 0.99 -3.51
C SER A 57 -9.56 2.05 -4.06
N SER A 58 -9.59 2.22 -5.39
CA SER A 58 -10.47 3.21 -6.04
C SER A 58 -11.97 2.94 -5.80
N THR A 59 -12.35 1.67 -5.73
CA THR A 59 -13.73 1.24 -5.49
C THR A 59 -14.13 1.52 -4.05
N ILE A 60 -13.29 1.16 -3.07
CA ILE A 60 -13.53 1.44 -1.65
C ILE A 60 -13.71 2.94 -1.42
N THR A 61 -12.78 3.77 -1.92
CA THR A 61 -12.89 5.23 -1.77
C THR A 61 -14.15 5.80 -2.44
N SER A 62 -14.58 5.22 -3.55
CA SER A 62 -15.81 5.66 -4.24
C SER A 62 -17.06 5.27 -3.45
N LEU A 63 -17.09 4.08 -2.85
CA LEU A 63 -18.18 3.61 -2.00
C LEU A 63 -18.28 4.42 -0.71
N GLU A 64 -17.16 4.68 -0.03
CA GLU A 64 -17.11 5.52 1.18
C GLU A 64 -17.64 6.94 0.92
N LYS A 65 -17.44 7.47 -0.28
CA LYS A 65 -17.93 8.79 -0.69
C LYS A 65 -19.43 8.84 -1.00
N GLN A 66 -20.09 7.70 -1.20
CA GLN A 66 -21.52 7.63 -1.50
C GLN A 66 -22.41 7.74 -0.25
N GLU A 67 -21.85 8.11 0.92
CA GLU A 67 -22.54 8.05 2.23
C GLU A 67 -23.13 6.68 2.57
N LEU A 68 -22.63 5.63 1.89
CA LEU A 68 -22.98 4.24 2.15
C LEU A 68 -21.74 3.58 2.75
N GLU A 69 -21.85 3.01 3.94
CA GLU A 69 -20.72 2.27 4.51
C GLU A 69 -20.38 1.08 3.61
N LEU A 70 -19.08 0.78 3.46
CA LEU A 70 -18.61 -0.32 2.61
C LEU A 70 -19.28 -1.66 2.96
N CYS A 71 -19.57 -1.88 4.24
CA CYS A 71 -20.30 -3.04 4.74
C CYS A 71 -21.71 -3.15 4.10
N ASP A 72 -22.40 -2.02 3.95
CA ASP A 72 -23.74 -1.97 3.36
C ASP A 72 -23.69 -2.18 1.85
N ALA A 73 -22.66 -1.65 1.18
CA ALA A 73 -22.45 -1.86 -0.25
C ALA A 73 -22.16 -3.34 -0.59
N ILE A 74 -21.36 -4.03 0.24
CA ILE A 74 -21.06 -5.46 0.06
C ILE A 74 -22.31 -6.32 0.26
N ASN A 75 -23.16 -6.00 1.25
CA ASN A 75 -24.41 -6.71 1.49
C ASN A 75 -25.36 -6.65 0.28
N TYR A 76 -25.36 -5.56 -0.49
CA TYR A 76 -26.16 -5.47 -1.71
C TYR A 76 -25.71 -6.42 -2.82
N ILE A 77 -24.42 -6.77 -2.88
CA ILE A 77 -23.88 -7.67 -3.89
C ILE A 77 -24.25 -9.13 -3.58
N ASP A 78 -24.27 -9.50 -2.29
CA ASP A 78 -24.69 -10.84 -1.84
C ASP A 78 -26.20 -11.09 -2.00
N VAL A 79 -27.03 -10.04 -1.96
CA VAL A 79 -28.49 -10.17 -2.13
C VAL A 79 -28.90 -10.36 -3.60
N VAL A 80 -28.05 -9.96 -4.54
CA VAL A 80 -28.33 -10.02 -5.99
C VAL A 80 -27.65 -11.21 -6.68
N SER A 81 -26.85 -11.99 -5.93
CA SER A 81 -26.22 -13.25 -6.37
C SER A 81 -27.06 -14.48 -6.02
#